data_AF-A0A1S2VU57-F1
#
_entry.id   AF-A0A1S2VU57-F1
#
_cell.length_a   1.000
_cell.length_b   1.000
_cell.length_c   1.000
_cell.angle_alpha   90.00
_cell.angle_beta   90.00
_cell.angle_gamma   90.00
#
_symmetry.space_group_name_H-M   'P 1'
#
loop_
_entity.id
_entity.type
_entity.pdbx_description
1 polymer ?
#
loop_
_entity_poly.entity_id
_entity_poly.type
_entity_poly.pdbx_seq_one_letter_code
_entity_poly.pdbx_strand_id
1 'polypeptide(L)'
;MRSLIVAPNAHPECGKYTWNWIEQTKTPTVIIERDLPLLGSRYVDSVRTNHPYGVRKAAVRFLQHGHTRVGAAFTDTPTSELIQDGWKQIVTESDAIECPFTITGIQPYNTRDVNQIVDTILDSGVTAMLVHSDYLAIAIAQTLERRGKRVPDDISMISVNGFATPSSRPLTVLRSSDKDLAEAAINLLINRIQNPDSTTRHVYVDPTLTDRGSVIDKQ
;
A
#
# COMPACT_ATOMS: atom_id res chain seq x y z
N MET A 1 26.33 -7.94 21.96
CA MET A 1 25.12 -7.21 22.42
C MET A 1 23.93 -7.75 21.63
N ARG A 2 22.78 -8.02 22.26
CA ARG A 2 21.56 -8.48 21.54
C ARG A 2 20.79 -7.25 21.04
N SER A 3 20.17 -7.35 19.87
CA SER A 3 19.37 -6.29 19.24
C SER A 3 18.27 -6.93 18.39
N LEU A 4 17.20 -6.18 18.10
CA LEU A 4 15.99 -6.73 17.48
C LEU A 4 15.40 -5.80 16.42
N ILE A 5 14.91 -6.40 15.34
CA ILE A 5 14.00 -5.77 14.38
C ILE A 5 12.68 -6.52 14.51
N VAL A 6 11.57 -5.81 14.74
CA VAL A 6 10.29 -6.43 15.11
C VAL A 6 9.17 -5.87 14.24
N ALA A 7 8.32 -6.76 13.72
CA ALA A 7 7.07 -6.43 13.04
C ALA A 7 5.89 -6.95 13.87
N PRO A 8 5.50 -6.26 14.95
CA PRO A 8 4.42 -6.71 15.84
C PRO A 8 3.09 -6.88 15.08
N ASN A 9 2.16 -7.66 15.63
CA ASN A 9 0.83 -7.77 15.03
C ASN A 9 0.13 -6.40 15.05
N ALA A 10 -0.52 -6.04 13.93
CA ALA A 10 -1.21 -4.76 13.79
C ALA A 10 -2.53 -4.70 14.58
N HIS A 11 -3.15 -5.84 14.89
CA HIS A 11 -4.37 -5.88 15.68
C HIS A 11 -4.08 -5.52 17.14
N PRO A 12 -4.72 -4.50 17.74
CA PRO A 12 -4.39 -4.01 19.08
C PRO A 12 -4.40 -5.09 20.17
N GLU A 13 -5.43 -5.95 20.19
CA GLU A 13 -5.56 -7.04 21.17
C GLU A 13 -4.42 -8.08 21.04
N CYS A 14 -4.09 -8.48 19.81
CA CYS A 14 -3.04 -9.48 19.56
C CYS A 14 -1.63 -8.87 19.75
N GLY A 15 -1.47 -7.59 19.44
CA GLY A 15 -0.21 -6.85 19.56
C GLY A 15 0.13 -6.46 20.99
N LYS A 16 -0.86 -6.38 21.89
CA LYS A 16 -0.70 -5.86 23.27
C LYS A 16 0.47 -6.47 24.04
N TYR A 17 0.61 -7.79 24.02
CA TYR A 17 1.72 -8.46 24.73
C TYR A 17 3.08 -8.06 24.15
N THR A 18 3.18 -8.01 22.82
CA THR A 18 4.42 -7.64 22.12
C THR A 18 4.77 -6.18 22.39
N TRP A 19 3.79 -5.28 22.35
CA TRP A 19 3.99 -3.86 22.64
C TRP A 19 4.37 -3.62 24.08
N ASN A 20 3.71 -4.26 25.05
CA ASN A 20 4.10 -4.17 26.47
C ASN A 20 5.56 -4.61 26.68
N TRP A 21 6.00 -5.65 25.98
CA TRP A 21 7.38 -6.11 26.03
C TRP A 21 8.35 -5.10 25.37
N ILE A 22 8.00 -4.54 24.21
CA ILE A 22 8.78 -3.50 23.51
C ILE A 22 8.95 -2.25 24.40
N GLU A 23 7.93 -1.87 25.16
CA GLU A 23 8.01 -0.70 26.05
C GLU A 23 9.03 -0.92 27.19
N GLN A 24 9.10 -2.15 27.72
CA GLN A 24 9.92 -2.47 28.90
C GLN A 24 11.33 -2.95 28.57
N THR A 25 11.60 -3.39 27.33
CA THR A 25 12.89 -4.00 26.96
C THR A 25 14.04 -3.00 26.96
N LYS A 26 15.19 -3.37 27.53
CA LYS A 26 16.45 -2.58 27.39
C LYS A 26 17.21 -2.92 26.09
N THR A 27 16.68 -3.83 25.29
CA THR A 27 17.29 -4.27 24.04
C THR A 27 17.05 -3.21 22.96
N PRO A 28 18.10 -2.73 22.25
CA PRO A 28 17.91 -1.90 21.06
C PRO A 28 16.93 -2.54 20.09
N THR A 29 15.86 -1.81 19.76
CA THR A 29 14.72 -2.34 19.00
C THR A 29 14.31 -1.33 17.93
N VAL A 30 14.17 -1.81 16.69
CA VAL A 30 13.58 -1.06 15.57
C VAL A 30 12.28 -1.75 15.14
N ILE A 31 11.22 -0.97 14.99
CA ILE A 31 9.93 -1.45 14.48
C ILE A 31 9.91 -1.31 12.96
N ILE A 32 9.46 -2.34 12.25
CA ILE A 32 9.38 -2.32 10.79
C ILE A 32 7.93 -2.54 10.32
N GLU A 33 7.48 -1.74 9.36
CA GLU A 33 6.19 -1.91 8.65
C GLU A 33 4.94 -1.92 9.56
N ARG A 34 5.03 -1.34 10.76
CA ARG A 34 3.92 -1.30 11.72
C ARG A 34 3.75 0.08 12.33
N ASP A 35 2.49 0.44 12.55
CA ASP A 35 2.15 1.64 13.29
C ASP A 35 2.52 1.50 14.76
N LEU A 36 2.96 2.62 15.32
CA LEU A 36 3.25 2.72 16.74
C LEU A 36 1.93 2.95 17.50
N PRO A 37 1.77 2.37 18.71
CA PRO A 37 0.58 2.62 19.52
C PRO A 37 0.39 4.12 19.78
N LEU A 38 -0.85 4.60 19.63
CA LEU A 38 -1.20 6.00 19.86
C LEU A 38 -0.84 6.49 21.27
N LEU A 39 -1.01 5.62 22.27
CA LEU A 39 -0.74 5.90 23.68
C LEU A 39 0.46 5.08 24.20
N GLY A 40 1.52 5.00 23.40
CA GLY A 40 2.76 4.34 23.82
C GLY A 40 3.52 5.14 24.88
N SER A 41 3.99 4.48 25.93
CA SER A 41 4.80 5.12 26.98
C SER A 41 6.27 5.32 26.58
N ARG A 42 6.68 4.70 25.47
CA ARG A 42 8.04 4.73 24.93
C ARG A 42 8.05 4.98 23.43
N TYR A 43 8.88 5.94 23.02
CA TYR A 43 9.20 6.18 21.61
C TYR A 43 10.29 5.22 21.15
N VAL A 44 9.97 4.42 20.13
CA VAL A 44 10.89 3.44 19.53
C VAL A 44 11.19 3.80 18.08
N ASP A 45 12.41 3.52 17.65
CA ASP A 45 12.81 3.76 16.27
C ASP A 45 11.95 2.93 15.32
N SER A 46 11.57 3.48 14.17
CA SER A 46 10.77 2.76 13.19
C SER A 46 11.17 3.03 11.75
N VAL A 47 10.92 2.03 10.90
CA VAL A 47 11.07 2.10 9.45
C VAL A 47 9.78 1.61 8.79
N ARG A 48 9.18 2.41 7.91
CA ARG A 48 7.92 2.08 7.23
C ARG A 48 7.95 2.50 5.77
N THR A 49 7.14 1.84 4.96
CA THR A 49 6.84 2.31 3.61
C THR A 49 6.06 3.64 3.68
N ASN A 50 6.40 4.58 2.82
CA ASN A 50 5.64 5.81 2.61
C ASN A 50 4.42 5.57 1.70
N HIS A 51 3.42 4.83 2.19
CA HIS A 51 2.22 4.51 1.38
C HIS A 51 1.50 5.74 0.84
N PRO A 52 1.26 6.82 1.61
CA PRO A 52 0.61 8.03 1.08
C PRO A 52 1.39 8.64 -0.10
N TYR A 53 2.72 8.67 -0.02
CA TYR A 53 3.53 9.15 -1.14
C TYR A 53 3.49 8.21 -2.34
N GLY A 54 3.46 6.90 -2.11
CA GLY A 54 3.26 5.92 -3.17
C GLY A 54 1.94 6.10 -3.92
N VAL A 55 0.84 6.28 -3.19
CA VAL A 55 -0.48 6.51 -3.78
C VAL A 55 -0.49 7.82 -4.60
N ARG A 56 0.22 8.86 -4.14
CA ARG A 56 0.44 10.08 -4.96
C ARG A 56 1.17 9.79 -6.27
N LYS A 57 2.21 8.93 -6.28
CA LYS A 57 2.88 8.52 -7.53
C LYS A 57 1.91 7.85 -8.50
N ALA A 58 1.02 7.00 -7.99
CA ALA A 58 0.00 6.34 -8.81
C ALA A 58 -1.02 7.34 -9.39
N ALA A 59 -1.52 8.27 -8.58
CA ALA A 59 -2.43 9.32 -9.04
C ALA A 59 -1.79 10.21 -10.12
N VAL A 60 -0.54 10.64 -9.91
CA VAL A 60 0.21 11.42 -10.91
C VAL A 60 0.39 10.63 -12.21
N ARG A 61 0.64 9.31 -12.13
CA ARG A 61 0.75 8.46 -13.31
C ARG A 61 -0.55 8.40 -14.11
N PHE A 62 -1.70 8.31 -13.45
CA PHE A 62 -2.99 8.38 -14.13
C PHE A 62 -3.20 9.72 -14.84
N LEU A 63 -2.92 10.84 -14.14
CA LEU A 63 -3.05 12.18 -14.71
C LEU A 63 -2.13 12.40 -15.92
N GLN A 64 -0.89 11.91 -15.87
CA GLN A 64 0.06 11.98 -16.99
C GLN A 64 -0.45 11.30 -18.26
N HIS A 65 -1.32 10.31 -18.11
CA HIS A 65 -1.98 9.59 -19.20
C HIS A 65 -3.41 10.08 -19.47
N GLY A 66 -3.80 11.23 -18.92
CA GLY A 66 -5.12 11.84 -19.16
C GLY A 66 -6.29 11.21 -18.39
N HIS A 67 -6.03 10.27 -17.48
CA HIS A 67 -7.06 9.68 -16.63
C HIS A 67 -7.37 10.59 -15.45
N THR A 68 -8.53 11.24 -15.50
CA THR A 68 -9.06 12.07 -14.40
C THR A 68 -10.19 11.40 -13.63
N ARG A 69 -10.89 10.41 -14.22
CA ARG A 69 -11.97 9.66 -13.57
C ARG A 69 -11.47 8.27 -13.18
N VAL A 70 -11.13 8.09 -11.91
CA VAL A 70 -10.38 6.93 -11.40
C VAL A 70 -11.12 6.29 -10.22
N GLY A 71 -11.40 4.99 -10.32
CA GLY A 71 -11.98 4.22 -9.21
C GLY A 71 -10.90 3.59 -8.33
N ALA A 72 -11.27 3.19 -7.11
CA ALA A 72 -10.36 2.48 -6.23
C ALA A 72 -11.00 1.28 -5.51
N ALA A 73 -10.21 0.23 -5.29
CA ALA A 73 -10.61 -0.95 -4.52
C ALA A 73 -9.47 -1.42 -3.62
N PHE A 74 -9.74 -1.59 -2.32
CA PHE A 74 -8.72 -1.88 -1.31
C PHE A 74 -9.06 -3.12 -0.48
N THR A 75 -8.13 -4.07 -0.45
CA THR A 75 -8.14 -5.21 0.47
C THR A 75 -7.75 -4.79 1.88
N ASP A 76 -8.31 -5.47 2.87
CA ASP A 76 -8.07 -5.27 4.29
C ASP A 76 -6.75 -5.94 4.72
N THR A 77 -5.74 -5.13 5.03
CA THR A 77 -4.40 -5.59 5.43
C THR A 77 -3.84 -4.65 6.51
N PRO A 78 -2.77 -5.02 7.23
CA PRO A 78 -2.15 -4.12 8.21
C PRO A 78 -1.78 -2.71 7.71
N THR A 79 -1.60 -2.51 6.40
CA THR A 79 -1.23 -1.22 5.81
C THR A 79 -2.38 -0.57 5.02
N SER A 80 -3.57 -1.19 4.97
CA SER A 80 -4.63 -0.74 4.08
C SER A 80 -5.21 0.61 4.48
N GLU A 81 -5.30 0.91 5.77
CA GLU A 81 -5.78 2.22 6.25
C GLU A 81 -4.87 3.34 5.75
N LEU A 82 -3.54 3.21 5.86
CA LEU A 82 -2.58 4.20 5.37
C LEU A 82 -2.68 4.44 3.85
N ILE A 83 -2.93 3.38 3.08
CA ILE A 83 -3.11 3.47 1.63
C ILE A 83 -4.44 4.17 1.30
N GLN A 84 -5.52 3.78 1.98
CA GLN A 84 -6.85 4.34 1.81
C GLN A 84 -6.89 5.82 2.18
N ASP A 85 -6.27 6.20 3.30
CA ASP A 85 -6.17 7.59 3.75
C ASP A 85 -5.36 8.43 2.76
N GLY A 86 -4.26 7.88 2.25
CA GLY A 86 -3.48 8.53 1.19
C GLY A 86 -4.28 8.77 -0.08
N TRP A 87 -5.11 7.81 -0.50
CA TRP A 87 -6.00 7.98 -1.66
C TRP A 87 -7.12 8.99 -1.38
N LYS A 88 -7.78 8.85 -0.22
CA LYS A 88 -8.83 9.75 0.23
C LYS A 88 -8.35 11.19 0.26
N GLN A 89 -7.17 11.45 0.80
CA GLN A 89 -6.57 12.77 0.83
C GLN A 89 -6.46 13.39 -0.57
N ILE A 90 -5.97 12.63 -1.56
CA ILE A 90 -5.85 13.09 -2.94
C ILE A 90 -7.22 13.47 -3.52
N VAL A 91 -8.23 12.62 -3.33
CA VAL A 91 -9.59 12.83 -3.84
C VAL A 91 -10.29 14.01 -3.15
N THR A 92 -10.03 14.25 -1.86
CA THR A 92 -10.70 15.32 -1.11
C THR A 92 -10.00 16.67 -1.21
N GLU A 93 -8.69 16.69 -1.43
CA GLU A 93 -7.88 17.92 -1.44
C GLU A 93 -7.50 18.36 -2.86
N SER A 94 -7.93 17.64 -3.91
CA SER A 94 -7.64 17.98 -5.30
C SER A 94 -8.81 17.67 -6.23
N ASP A 95 -9.13 18.62 -7.12
CA ASP A 95 -10.11 18.42 -8.19
C ASP A 95 -9.54 17.69 -9.42
N ALA A 96 -8.25 17.29 -9.38
CA ALA A 96 -7.60 16.65 -10.52
C ALA A 96 -8.11 15.22 -10.76
N ILE A 97 -8.54 14.53 -9.71
CA ILE A 97 -9.07 13.16 -9.76
C ILE A 97 -10.51 13.16 -9.26
N GLU A 98 -11.44 12.85 -10.15
CA GLU A 98 -12.80 12.49 -9.81
C GLU A 98 -12.87 10.99 -9.50
N CYS A 99 -13.17 10.65 -8.25
CA CYS A 99 -13.28 9.26 -7.79
C CYS A 99 -14.74 8.90 -7.49
N PRO A 100 -15.48 8.28 -8.43
CA PRO A 100 -16.90 8.00 -8.25
C PRO A 100 -17.19 6.92 -7.20
N PHE A 101 -16.21 6.08 -6.86
CA PHE A 101 -16.35 5.08 -5.81
C PHE A 101 -15.00 4.67 -5.22
N THR A 102 -15.03 4.23 -3.96
CA THR A 102 -13.92 3.55 -3.30
C THR A 102 -14.47 2.34 -2.55
N ILE A 103 -14.06 1.14 -2.94
CA ILE A 103 -14.49 -0.12 -2.33
C ILE A 103 -13.44 -0.55 -1.30
N THR A 104 -13.85 -0.81 -0.06
CA THR A 104 -12.95 -1.18 1.05
C THR A 104 -13.44 -2.44 1.75
N GLY A 105 -12.67 -2.96 2.72
CA GLY A 105 -13.04 -4.13 3.52
C GLY A 105 -12.98 -5.47 2.75
N ILE A 106 -12.35 -5.50 1.58
CA ILE A 106 -12.22 -6.72 0.77
C ILE A 106 -11.23 -7.65 1.46
N GLN A 107 -11.66 -8.86 1.81
CA GLN A 107 -10.76 -9.81 2.47
C GLN A 107 -9.60 -10.20 1.52
N PRO A 108 -8.34 -10.23 1.99
CA PRO A 108 -7.21 -10.68 1.19
C PRO A 108 -7.45 -12.07 0.60
N TYR A 109 -7.04 -12.27 -0.66
CA TYR A 109 -7.20 -13.53 -1.40
C TYR A 109 -8.65 -13.97 -1.63
N ASN A 110 -9.65 -13.19 -1.20
CA ASN A 110 -11.05 -13.47 -1.46
C ASN A 110 -11.54 -12.67 -2.68
N THR A 111 -11.94 -13.38 -3.73
CA THR A 111 -12.45 -12.79 -4.97
C THR A 111 -13.94 -13.06 -5.17
N ARG A 112 -14.67 -13.48 -4.13
CA ARG A 112 -16.09 -13.86 -4.23
C ARG A 112 -16.94 -12.74 -4.83
N ASP A 113 -16.66 -11.50 -4.45
CA ASP A 113 -17.46 -10.33 -4.85
C ASP A 113 -16.88 -9.58 -6.06
N VAL A 114 -15.91 -10.17 -6.77
CA VAL A 114 -15.23 -9.52 -7.90
C VAL A 114 -16.20 -9.17 -9.03
N ASN A 115 -17.28 -9.92 -9.22
CA ASN A 115 -18.29 -9.60 -10.23
C ASN A 115 -18.98 -8.27 -9.90
N GLN A 116 -19.34 -8.02 -8.64
CA GLN A 116 -19.99 -6.78 -8.21
C GLN A 116 -19.04 -5.58 -8.32
N ILE A 117 -17.76 -5.79 -8.01
CA ILE A 117 -16.71 -4.79 -8.23
C ILE A 117 -16.64 -4.44 -9.72
N VAL A 118 -16.65 -5.43 -10.62
CA VAL A 118 -16.63 -5.19 -12.06
C VAL A 118 -17.91 -4.51 -12.54
N ASP A 119 -19.09 -4.89 -12.05
CA ASP A 119 -20.34 -4.21 -12.41
C ASP A 119 -20.27 -2.71 -12.01
N THR A 120 -19.77 -2.40 -10.80
CA THR A 120 -19.54 -1.02 -10.34
C THR A 120 -18.56 -0.27 -11.26
N ILE A 121 -17.48 -0.93 -11.67
CA ILE A 121 -16.49 -0.35 -12.60
C ILE A 121 -17.16 0.02 -13.93
N LEU A 122 -17.92 -0.90 -14.52
CA LEU A 122 -18.56 -0.71 -15.83
C LEU A 122 -19.65 0.37 -15.79
N ASP A 123 -20.43 0.44 -14.72
CA ASP A 123 -21.53 1.40 -14.59
C ASP A 123 -21.05 2.83 -14.28
N SER A 124 -19.84 2.98 -13.73
CA SER A 124 -19.32 4.27 -13.26
C SER A 124 -18.65 5.14 -14.33
N GLY A 125 -18.27 4.55 -15.47
CA GLY A 125 -17.49 5.20 -16.52
C GLY A 125 -16.04 5.56 -16.12
N VAL A 126 -15.48 4.95 -15.08
CA VAL A 126 -14.04 5.12 -14.77
C VAL A 126 -13.18 4.60 -15.91
N THR A 127 -12.04 5.26 -16.13
CA THR A 127 -11.07 4.86 -17.16
C THR A 127 -9.78 4.30 -16.58
N ALA A 128 -9.61 4.42 -15.26
CA ALA A 128 -8.50 3.81 -14.56
C ALA A 128 -8.89 3.34 -13.15
N MET A 129 -8.12 2.41 -12.61
CA MET A 129 -8.34 1.79 -11.31
C MET A 129 -7.06 1.72 -10.47
N LEU A 130 -7.10 2.21 -9.23
CA LEU A 130 -6.10 1.90 -8.21
C LEU A 130 -6.59 0.69 -7.40
N VAL A 131 -5.83 -0.41 -7.41
CA VAL A 131 -6.26 -1.66 -6.79
C VAL A 131 -5.24 -2.18 -5.78
N HIS A 132 -5.66 -2.38 -4.55
CA HIS A 132 -4.89 -3.06 -3.53
C HIS A 132 -5.60 -4.39 -3.21
N SER A 133 -4.99 -5.57 -3.36
CA SER A 133 -3.63 -5.89 -3.83
C SER A 133 -3.64 -6.62 -5.18
N ASP A 134 -2.48 -7.12 -5.63
CA ASP A 134 -2.29 -7.84 -6.90
C ASP A 134 -3.32 -8.95 -7.15
N TYR A 135 -3.68 -9.73 -6.14
CA TYR A 135 -4.69 -10.79 -6.29
C TYR A 135 -6.04 -10.24 -6.71
N LEU A 136 -6.45 -9.12 -6.11
CA LEU A 136 -7.70 -8.44 -6.47
C LEU A 136 -7.58 -7.81 -7.87
N ALA A 137 -6.44 -7.17 -8.18
CA ALA A 137 -6.20 -6.56 -9.48
C ALA A 137 -6.26 -7.58 -10.62
N ILE A 138 -5.63 -8.75 -10.44
CA ILE A 138 -5.67 -9.87 -11.38
C ILE A 138 -7.10 -10.40 -11.53
N ALA A 139 -7.83 -10.59 -10.43
CA ALA A 139 -9.20 -11.09 -10.47
C ALA A 139 -10.15 -10.11 -11.18
N ILE A 140 -10.00 -8.80 -10.94
CA ILE A 140 -10.74 -7.75 -11.65
C ILE A 140 -10.41 -7.80 -13.15
N ALA A 141 -9.13 -7.82 -13.51
CA ALA A 141 -8.70 -7.85 -14.92
C ALA A 141 -9.23 -9.10 -15.66
N GLN A 142 -9.18 -10.28 -15.04
CA GLN A 142 -9.75 -11.52 -15.59
C GLN A 142 -11.28 -11.44 -15.73
N THR A 143 -11.95 -10.74 -14.82
CA THR A 143 -13.41 -10.62 -14.86
C THR A 143 -13.86 -9.59 -15.89
N LEU A 144 -13.13 -8.47 -16.05
CA LEU A 144 -13.33 -7.52 -17.14
C LEU A 144 -13.19 -8.20 -18.50
N GLU A 145 -12.16 -9.03 -18.69
CA GLU A 145 -11.95 -9.76 -19.94
C GLU A 145 -13.11 -10.69 -20.28
N ARG A 146 -13.64 -11.42 -19.29
CA ARG A 146 -14.86 -12.23 -19.45
C ARG A 146 -16.10 -11.40 -19.80
N ARG A 147 -16.11 -10.10 -19.47
CA ARG A 147 -17.15 -9.13 -19.83
C ARG A 147 -16.82 -8.36 -21.13
N GLY A 148 -15.78 -8.78 -21.87
CA GLY A 148 -15.39 -8.16 -23.14
C GLY A 148 -14.61 -6.85 -23.01
N LYS A 149 -14.08 -6.54 -21.82
CA LYS A 149 -13.26 -5.36 -21.52
C LYS A 149 -11.82 -5.75 -21.21
N ARG A 150 -10.84 -4.93 -21.59
CA ARG A 150 -9.42 -5.24 -21.45
C ARG A 150 -8.69 -4.24 -20.57
N VAL A 151 -7.70 -4.74 -19.85
CA VAL A 151 -6.68 -3.93 -19.18
C VAL A 151 -5.40 -4.05 -20.02
N PRO A 152 -4.81 -2.95 -20.52
CA PRO A 152 -5.19 -1.54 -20.28
C PRO A 152 -6.22 -0.93 -21.25
N ASP A 153 -6.54 -1.59 -22.36
CA ASP A 153 -7.20 -0.93 -23.52
C ASP A 153 -8.53 -0.23 -23.21
N ASP A 154 -9.34 -0.78 -22.31
CA ASP A 154 -10.59 -0.16 -21.85
C ASP A 154 -10.42 0.51 -20.48
N ILE A 155 -9.60 -0.07 -19.60
CA ILE A 155 -9.39 0.38 -18.22
C ILE A 155 -7.91 0.24 -17.85
N SER A 156 -7.24 1.37 -17.62
CA SER A 156 -5.90 1.40 -17.04
C SER A 156 -5.92 0.94 -15.59
N MET A 157 -4.85 0.33 -15.09
CA MET A 157 -4.82 -0.24 -13.75
C MET A 157 -3.43 -0.12 -13.13
N ILE A 158 -3.38 0.26 -11.85
CA ILE A 158 -2.17 0.18 -11.02
C ILE A 158 -2.50 -0.68 -9.80
N SER A 159 -1.67 -1.69 -9.54
CA SER A 159 -1.77 -2.47 -8.30
C SER A 159 -0.86 -1.92 -7.20
N VAL A 160 -1.26 -2.07 -5.94
CA VAL A 160 -0.50 -1.63 -4.76
C VAL A 160 -0.03 -2.84 -3.94
N ASN A 161 1.22 -2.80 -3.49
CA ASN A 161 1.85 -3.71 -2.52
C ASN A 161 1.72 -5.21 -2.86
N GLY A 162 1.91 -5.54 -4.12
CA GLY A 162 1.90 -6.92 -4.61
C GLY A 162 3.20 -7.69 -4.41
N PHE A 163 3.08 -9.00 -4.21
CA PHE A 163 4.14 -9.93 -4.60
C PHE A 163 4.10 -10.03 -6.10
N ALA A 164 5.20 -9.74 -6.79
CA ALA A 164 5.32 -9.94 -8.23
C ALA A 164 5.00 -11.39 -8.57
N THR A 165 3.73 -11.67 -8.80
CA THR A 165 3.29 -12.91 -9.37
C THR A 165 3.80 -12.85 -10.81
N PRO A 166 4.45 -13.91 -11.31
CA PRO A 166 4.66 -14.08 -12.73
C PRO A 166 3.29 -14.33 -13.39
N SER A 167 2.46 -13.29 -13.37
CA SER A 167 1.23 -13.18 -14.11
C SER A 167 1.60 -12.94 -15.57
N SER A 168 0.93 -13.63 -16.48
CA SER A 168 1.00 -13.38 -17.92
C SER A 168 0.53 -11.97 -18.30
N ARG A 169 -0.06 -11.23 -17.36
CA ARG A 169 -0.45 -9.82 -17.50
C ARG A 169 0.46 -8.93 -16.67
N PRO A 170 1.30 -8.09 -17.31
CA PRO A 170 2.21 -7.22 -16.61
C PRO A 170 1.45 -6.00 -16.07
N LEU A 171 0.88 -6.10 -14.86
CA LEU A 171 0.25 -4.97 -14.18
C LEU A 171 1.32 -4.02 -13.62
N THR A 172 1.21 -2.74 -13.97
CA THR A 172 1.95 -1.63 -13.38
C THR A 172 1.72 -1.65 -11.88
N VAL A 173 2.80 -1.66 -11.11
CA VAL A 173 2.77 -1.98 -9.68
C VAL A 173 3.50 -0.93 -8.86
N LEU A 174 2.84 -0.48 -7.80
CA LEU A 174 3.44 0.31 -6.72
C LEU A 174 3.92 -0.65 -5.64
N ARG A 175 5.25 -0.75 -5.45
CA ARG A 175 5.86 -1.78 -4.63
C ARG A 175 6.73 -1.20 -3.51
N SER A 176 6.50 -1.66 -2.29
CA SER A 176 7.44 -1.49 -1.17
C SER A 176 8.77 -2.18 -1.46
N SER A 177 9.88 -1.50 -1.21
CA SER A 177 11.22 -2.07 -1.40
C SER A 177 11.65 -2.80 -0.13
N ASP A 178 11.44 -4.12 -0.09
CA ASP A 178 11.83 -4.96 1.06
C ASP A 178 13.32 -4.82 1.38
N LYS A 179 14.15 -4.68 0.33
CA LYS A 179 15.60 -4.49 0.46
C LYS A 179 15.91 -3.15 1.13
N ASP A 180 15.32 -2.06 0.65
CA ASP A 180 15.63 -0.72 1.18
C ASP A 180 15.05 -0.53 2.58
N LEU A 181 13.89 -1.14 2.87
CA LEU A 181 13.33 -1.20 4.22
C LEU A 181 14.24 -1.96 5.18
N ALA A 182 14.74 -3.14 4.77
CA ALA A 182 15.65 -3.93 5.58
C ALA A 182 16.98 -3.19 5.81
N GLU A 183 17.56 -2.58 4.77
CA GLU A 183 18.79 -1.79 4.87
C GLU A 183 18.60 -0.60 5.82
N ALA A 184 17.51 0.16 5.66
CA ALA A 184 17.19 1.27 6.55
C ALA A 184 17.01 0.82 8.01
N ALA A 185 16.33 -0.31 8.25
CA ALA A 185 16.11 -0.84 9.59
C ALA A 185 17.41 -1.32 10.25
N ILE A 186 18.28 -2.00 9.49
CA ILE A 186 19.60 -2.44 9.98
C ILE A 186 20.47 -1.23 10.31
N ASN A 187 20.55 -0.25 9.40
CA ASN A 187 21.34 0.95 9.62
C ASN A 187 20.85 1.74 10.84
N LEU A 188 19.53 1.86 11.01
CA LEU A 188 18.94 2.52 12.17
C LEU A 188 19.23 1.77 13.47
N LEU A 189 19.17 0.44 13.45
CA LEU A 189 19.48 -0.40 14.61
C LEU A 189 20.97 -0.31 15.01
N ILE A 190 21.87 -0.33 14.03
CA ILE A 190 23.32 -0.14 14.26
C ILE A 190 23.56 1.24 14.88
N ASN A 191 22.93 2.29 14.35
CA ASN A 191 23.07 3.64 14.91
C ASN A 191 22.58 3.72 16.37
N ARG A 192 21.45 3.08 16.69
CA ARG A 192 20.92 2.99 18.06
C ARG A 192 21.85 2.23 19.00
N ILE A 193 22.46 1.13 18.55
CA ILE A 193 23.44 0.37 19.36
C ILE A 193 24.65 1.25 19.70
N GLN A 194 25.15 2.00 18.72
CA GLN A 194 26.32 2.86 18.90
C GLN A 194 26.00 4.13 19.71
N ASN A 195 24.76 4.63 19.62
CA ASN A 195 24.32 5.88 20.24
C ASN A 195 23.00 5.67 21.01
N PRO A 196 23.04 5.02 22.19
CA PRO A 196 21.83 4.67 22.94
C PRO A 196 20.94 5.86 23.28
N ASP A 197 21.55 7.02 23.56
CA ASP A 197 20.88 8.25 23.99
C ASP A 197 20.46 9.16 22.82
N SER A 198 20.62 8.71 21.57
CA SER A 198 20.17 9.47 20.39
C SER A 198 18.64 9.66 20.39
N THR A 199 18.16 10.69 19.70
CA THR A 199 16.72 10.90 19.53
C THR A 199 16.09 9.74 18.75
N THR A 200 14.83 9.41 19.07
CA THR A 200 14.06 8.42 18.31
C THR A 200 13.85 8.90 16.88
N ARG A 201 14.01 8.00 15.92
CA ARG A 201 13.85 8.28 14.48
C ARG A 201 12.76 7.41 13.85
N HIS A 202 11.97 8.04 13.00
CA HIS A 202 10.99 7.38 12.14
C HIS A 202 11.42 7.61 10.69
N VAL A 203 11.84 6.55 10.03
CA VAL A 203 12.30 6.56 8.64
C VAL A 203 11.18 6.06 7.75
N TYR A 204 10.94 6.80 6.67
CA TYR A 204 10.03 6.38 5.62
C TYR A 204 10.80 6.03 4.36
N VAL A 205 10.49 4.89 3.76
CA VAL A 205 11.06 4.45 2.48
C VAL A 205 9.98 4.58 1.43
N ASP A 206 10.25 5.33 0.38
CA ASP A 206 9.28 5.53 -0.69
C ASP A 206 9.12 4.26 -1.53
N PRO A 207 7.89 3.81 -1.81
CA PRO A 207 7.68 2.69 -2.73
C PRO A 207 8.03 3.09 -4.16
N THR A 208 8.39 2.11 -4.97
CA THR A 208 8.71 2.28 -6.39
C THR A 208 7.49 1.97 -7.24
N LEU A 209 7.15 2.86 -8.17
CA LEU A 209 6.17 2.58 -9.21
C LEU A 209 6.89 1.97 -10.41
N THR A 210 6.63 0.70 -10.69
CA THR A 210 7.21 -0.01 -11.84
C THR A 210 6.18 -0.08 -12.94
N ASP A 211 6.40 0.66 -14.02
CA ASP A 211 5.57 0.57 -15.21
C ASP A 211 5.76 -0.78 -15.89
N ARG A 212 4.64 -1.43 -16.17
CA ARG A 212 4.56 -2.75 -16.80
C ARG A 212 3.59 -2.77 -17.98
N GLY A 213 3.05 -1.60 -18.35
CA GLY A 213 2.21 -1.43 -19.53
C GLY A 213 0.72 -1.59 -19.28
N SER A 214 0.25 -1.54 -18.02
CA SER A 214 -1.19 -1.53 -17.72
C SER A 214 -1.76 -0.12 -17.50
N VAL A 215 -1.03 0.93 -17.86
CA VAL A 215 -1.53 2.31 -17.92
C VAL A 215 -1.14 2.89 -19.28
N ILE A 216 -2.13 3.35 -20.03
CA ILE A 216 -1.97 3.92 -21.38
C ILE A 216 -2.66 5.27 -21.46
N ASP A 217 -2.37 6.06 -22.50
CA ASP A 217 -3.07 7.32 -22.74
C ASP A 217 -4.58 7.09 -22.93
N LYS A 218 -5.38 7.89 -22.23
CA LYS A 218 -6.84 7.92 -22.40
C LYS A 218 -7.16 8.42 -23.81
N GLN A 219 -7.92 7.61 -24.56
CA GLN A 219 -8.48 7.97 -25.88
C GLN A 219 -9.66 8.94 -25.77
#